data_AF-A0A0E2BHK4-F1
#
_entry.id   AF-A0A0E2BHK4-F1
#
_cell.length_a   1.000
_cell.length_b   1.000
_cell.length_c   1.000
_cell.angle_alpha   90.00
_cell.angle_beta   90.00
_cell.angle_gamma   90.00
#
_symmetry.space_group_name_H-M   'P 1'
#
loop_
_entity.id
_entity.type
_entity.pdbx_description
1 polymer ?
#
loop_
_entity_poly.entity_id
_entity_poly.type
_entity_poly.pdbx_seq_one_letter_code
_entity_poly.pdbx_strand_id
1 'polypeptide(L)'
;MIRKFRRSRTYPQIFPESPGKRRIVFIQFLSLLFVFAGNINSEPDKTKSFQENFQSFLQEFHKHPSESLVRSFRARYSSFEPKPCGFEESERFEKVIYLSYKCKEHKWPGFIYLGGGSEFWKNHSAKISLGEVLRIGKKIYLEIKPSHEDELGEDPFGNFKKYGTKNNPRFKSQTTKEYRDNYGLQYYLSISKHPAKRDLNGGKEIFFDSTCPLIFLKKDSDFYWEKAVYYSFQASCIPSSPYSYIRIRSDFLGKIRIDGRDTDQIQEGAKYLGKLKIHSIEADKILWQQDAEIYNE
;
A
#
# COMPACT_ATOMS: atom_id res chain seq x y z
N MET A 1 45.66 44.76 7.67
CA MET A 1 44.61 45.67 7.14
C MET A 1 43.49 44.82 6.56
N ILE A 2 42.38 44.66 7.28
CA ILE A 2 41.26 43.78 6.92
C ILE A 2 40.10 44.66 6.45
N ARG A 3 39.79 44.61 5.15
CA ARG A 3 38.64 45.30 4.54
C ARG A 3 37.34 44.60 4.92
N LYS A 4 36.50 45.27 5.71
CA LYS A 4 35.11 44.87 6.01
C LYS A 4 34.22 45.26 4.81
N PHE A 5 33.75 44.28 4.05
CA PHE A 5 32.60 44.46 3.15
C PHE A 5 31.31 44.10 3.91
N ARG A 6 30.57 45.11 4.36
CA ARG A 6 29.17 44.97 4.78
C ARG A 6 28.29 45.14 3.54
N ARG A 7 27.68 44.06 3.04
CA ARG A 7 26.53 44.13 2.13
C ARG A 7 25.28 44.43 2.95
N SER A 8 24.66 45.58 2.73
CA SER A 8 23.29 45.88 3.17
C SER A 8 22.31 45.05 2.36
N ARG A 9 21.62 44.11 3.02
CA ARG A 9 20.37 43.52 2.50
C ARG A 9 19.21 44.35 3.04
N THR A 10 18.68 45.24 2.21
CA THR A 10 17.38 45.88 2.42
C THR A 10 16.30 44.84 2.10
N TYR A 11 15.60 44.35 3.12
CA TYR A 11 14.34 43.63 2.94
C TYR A 11 13.23 44.65 2.67
N PRO A 12 12.35 44.46 1.66
CA PRO A 12 11.16 45.28 1.53
C PRO A 12 10.21 44.96 2.70
N GLN A 13 9.91 45.95 3.54
CA GLN A 13 8.86 45.88 4.55
C GLN A 13 7.50 45.81 3.83
N ILE A 14 6.82 44.67 3.95
CA ILE A 14 5.48 44.44 3.37
C ILE A 14 4.34 44.89 4.32
N PHE A 15 4.66 45.46 5.49
CA PHE A 15 3.64 45.84 6.47
C PHE A 15 3.67 47.34 6.82
N PRO A 16 2.55 48.07 6.66
CA PRO A 16 2.48 49.46 7.08
C PRO A 16 2.45 49.59 8.62
N GLU A 17 3.13 50.62 9.13
CA GLU A 17 3.37 50.92 10.55
C GLU A 17 2.18 51.52 11.33
N SER A 18 0.96 51.52 10.80
CA SER A 18 -0.19 52.09 11.53
C SER A 18 -1.27 51.05 11.88
N PRO A 19 -1.70 50.97 13.15
CA PRO A 19 -2.62 49.92 13.63
C PRO A 19 -4.03 50.02 13.02
N GLY A 20 -4.42 51.20 12.50
CA GLY A 20 -5.72 51.39 11.83
C GLY A 20 -5.80 50.76 10.43
N LYS A 21 -4.69 50.73 9.67
CA LYS A 21 -4.68 50.22 8.30
C LYS A 21 -4.61 48.69 8.21
N ARG A 22 -4.14 48.01 9.27
CA ARG A 22 -4.10 46.53 9.33
C ARG A 22 -5.48 45.88 9.32
N ARG A 23 -6.49 46.49 9.96
CA ARG A 23 -7.86 45.94 9.99
C ARG A 23 -8.54 45.96 8.62
N ILE A 24 -8.33 47.02 7.83
CA ILE A 24 -8.96 47.15 6.51
C ILE A 24 -8.35 46.18 5.51
N VAL A 25 -7.02 45.99 5.53
CA VAL A 25 -6.35 45.00 4.67
C VAL A 25 -6.76 43.57 5.03
N PHE A 26 -6.91 43.24 6.32
CA PHE A 26 -7.40 41.92 6.75
C PHE A 26 -8.85 41.66 6.33
N ILE A 27 -9.73 42.65 6.43
CA ILE A 27 -11.14 42.51 6.01
C ILE A 27 -11.24 42.35 4.49
N GLN A 28 -10.43 43.08 3.72
CA GLN A 28 -10.36 42.92 2.26
C GLN A 28 -9.77 41.56 1.84
N PHE A 29 -8.80 41.02 2.58
CA PHE A 29 -8.31 39.66 2.34
C PHE A 29 -9.34 38.59 2.70
N LEU A 30 -10.10 38.79 3.79
CA LEU A 30 -11.18 37.89 4.19
C LEU A 30 -12.33 37.90 3.18
N SER A 31 -12.72 39.06 2.65
CA SER A 31 -13.78 39.14 1.65
C SER A 31 -13.35 38.58 0.28
N LEU A 32 -12.07 38.69 -0.10
CA LEU A 32 -11.53 37.96 -1.26
C LEU A 32 -11.51 36.44 -1.04
N LEU A 33 -11.23 35.96 0.18
CA LEU A 33 -11.35 34.54 0.53
C LEU A 33 -12.81 34.05 0.48
N PHE A 34 -13.78 34.89 0.81
CA PHE A 34 -15.21 34.55 0.69
C PHE A 34 -15.74 34.57 -0.75
N VAL A 35 -15.13 35.33 -1.66
CA VAL A 35 -15.50 35.30 -3.10
C VAL A 35 -14.94 34.05 -3.80
N PHE A 36 -13.81 33.49 -3.34
CA PHE A 36 -13.30 32.19 -3.84
C PHE A 36 -13.88 30.96 -3.12
N ALA A 37 -14.63 31.14 -2.03
CA ALA A 37 -15.35 30.06 -1.34
C ALA A 37 -16.79 29.87 -1.86
N GLY A 38 -17.16 30.57 -2.94
CA GLY A 38 -18.45 30.43 -3.62
C GLY A 38 -18.34 29.55 -4.85
N ASN A 39 -19.10 28.45 -4.85
CA ASN A 39 -19.55 27.68 -6.01
C ASN A 39 -18.65 26.56 -6.58
N ILE A 40 -18.44 25.51 -5.79
CA ILE A 40 -18.42 24.12 -6.31
C ILE A 40 -19.25 23.23 -5.39
N ASN A 41 -20.53 23.56 -5.26
CA ASN A 41 -21.56 22.56 -4.94
C ASN A 41 -22.55 22.62 -6.08
N SER A 42 -22.16 22.07 -7.24
CA SER A 42 -23.14 21.64 -8.23
C SER A 42 -23.93 20.51 -7.60
N GLU A 43 -25.10 20.89 -7.08
CA GLU A 43 -26.15 19.96 -6.70
C GLU A 43 -26.38 19.00 -7.88
N PRO A 44 -26.38 17.68 -7.67
CA PRO A 44 -26.41 16.74 -8.78
C PRO A 44 -27.74 16.85 -9.52
N ASP A 45 -27.67 17.10 -10.83
CA ASP A 45 -28.77 16.85 -11.78
C ASP A 45 -29.26 15.41 -11.58
N LYS A 46 -30.34 15.23 -10.81
CA LYS A 46 -30.96 13.92 -10.54
C LYS A 46 -31.60 13.29 -11.80
N THR A 47 -31.47 13.94 -12.95
CA THR A 47 -32.06 13.57 -14.24
C THR A 47 -31.07 12.90 -15.20
N LYS A 48 -29.76 12.93 -14.94
CA LYS A 48 -28.76 12.32 -15.83
C LYS A 48 -28.56 10.85 -15.53
N SER A 49 -28.55 10.04 -16.58
CA SER A 49 -28.28 8.60 -16.46
C SER A 49 -26.87 8.35 -15.92
N PHE A 50 -26.65 7.24 -15.22
CA PHE A 50 -25.31 6.85 -14.73
C PHE A 50 -24.26 6.93 -15.86
N GLN A 51 -24.64 6.49 -17.06
CA GLN A 51 -23.78 6.46 -18.24
C GLN A 51 -23.32 7.87 -18.66
N GLU A 52 -24.22 8.85 -18.66
CA GLU A 52 -23.87 10.25 -18.94
C GLU A 52 -22.95 10.83 -17.87
N ASN A 53 -23.20 10.50 -16.61
CA ASN A 53 -22.35 10.93 -15.49
C ASN A 53 -20.95 10.31 -15.59
N PHE A 54 -20.86 9.04 -15.96
CA PHE A 54 -19.58 8.35 -16.13
C PHE A 54 -18.81 8.88 -17.33
N GLN A 55 -19.46 9.10 -18.48
CA GLN A 55 -18.82 9.71 -19.64
C GLN A 55 -18.32 11.13 -19.36
N SER A 56 -19.12 11.95 -18.68
CA SER A 56 -18.71 13.30 -18.25
C SER A 56 -17.49 13.25 -17.33
N PHE A 57 -17.48 12.31 -16.39
CA PHE A 57 -16.33 12.05 -15.53
C PHE A 57 -15.09 11.64 -16.34
N LEU A 58 -15.20 10.74 -17.32
CA LEU A 58 -14.07 10.32 -18.14
C LEU A 58 -13.50 11.46 -18.98
N GLN A 59 -14.36 12.30 -19.55
CA GLN A 59 -13.92 13.48 -20.30
C GLN A 59 -13.12 14.44 -19.41
N GLU A 60 -13.60 14.68 -18.19
CA GLU A 60 -12.91 15.55 -17.24
C GLU A 60 -11.59 14.93 -16.75
N PHE A 61 -11.61 13.64 -16.43
CA PHE A 61 -10.42 12.92 -15.98
C PHE A 61 -9.32 12.90 -17.04
N HIS A 62 -9.66 12.76 -18.33
CA HIS A 62 -8.68 12.80 -19.41
C HIS A 62 -8.07 14.18 -19.63
N LYS A 63 -8.81 15.26 -19.34
CA LYS A 63 -8.29 16.63 -19.40
C LYS A 63 -7.42 16.93 -18.17
N HIS A 64 -7.90 16.55 -16.99
CA HIS A 64 -7.30 16.87 -15.70
C HIS A 64 -7.30 15.65 -14.77
N PRO A 65 -6.33 14.72 -14.95
CA PRO A 65 -6.26 13.52 -14.13
C PRO A 65 -5.98 13.90 -12.68
N SER A 66 -6.92 13.60 -11.78
CA SER A 66 -6.79 13.95 -10.36
C SER A 66 -7.42 12.91 -9.44
N GLU A 67 -6.74 12.61 -8.34
CA GLU A 67 -7.24 11.68 -7.33
C GLU A 67 -8.51 12.18 -6.65
N SER A 68 -8.64 13.50 -6.46
CA SER A 68 -9.83 14.12 -5.88
C SER A 68 -11.07 13.90 -6.74
N LEU A 69 -10.95 14.04 -8.06
CA LEU A 69 -12.03 13.77 -9.00
C LEU A 69 -12.47 12.31 -8.92
N VAL A 70 -11.52 11.37 -8.94
CA VAL A 70 -11.81 9.93 -8.81
C VAL A 70 -12.44 9.62 -7.45
N ARG A 71 -11.94 10.20 -6.35
CA ARG A 71 -12.53 10.02 -5.01
C ARG A 71 -13.97 10.53 -4.95
N SER A 72 -14.25 11.70 -5.55
CA SER A 72 -15.59 12.28 -5.61
C SER A 72 -16.58 11.44 -6.43
N PHE A 73 -16.09 10.77 -7.47
CA PHE A 73 -16.89 9.86 -8.28
C PHE A 73 -17.17 8.56 -7.51
N ARG A 74 -16.15 7.96 -6.90
CA ARG A 74 -16.27 6.73 -6.08
C ARG A 74 -17.21 6.91 -4.89
N ALA A 75 -17.22 8.08 -4.27
CA ALA A 75 -18.15 8.38 -3.17
C ALA A 75 -19.63 8.35 -3.62
N ARG A 76 -19.90 8.57 -4.91
CA ARG A 76 -21.25 8.53 -5.50
C ARG A 76 -21.58 7.17 -6.12
N TYR A 77 -20.56 6.52 -6.68
CA TYR A 77 -20.67 5.23 -7.37
C TYR A 77 -19.54 4.31 -6.88
N SER A 78 -19.79 3.57 -5.82
CA SER A 78 -18.84 2.61 -5.23
C SER A 78 -18.60 1.42 -6.15
N SER A 79 -19.65 0.97 -6.83
CA SER A 79 -19.66 -0.10 -7.82
C SER A 79 -20.64 0.26 -8.94
N PHE A 80 -20.40 -0.23 -10.15
CA PHE A 80 -21.31 -0.04 -11.28
C PHE A 80 -21.16 -1.16 -12.31
N GLU A 81 -22.23 -1.42 -13.04
CA GLU A 81 -22.17 -2.25 -14.24
C GLU A 81 -21.86 -1.36 -15.44
N PRO A 82 -20.88 -1.71 -16.30
CA PRO A 82 -20.51 -0.89 -17.44
C PRO A 82 -21.56 -0.88 -18.56
N LYS A 83 -22.60 -1.74 -18.49
CA LYS A 83 -23.65 -1.85 -19.52
C LYS A 83 -24.35 -0.51 -19.79
N PRO A 84 -24.67 -0.21 -21.06
CA PRO A 84 -24.48 -1.02 -22.27
C PRO A 84 -23.06 -0.95 -22.85
N CYS A 85 -22.13 -0.23 -22.22
CA CYS A 85 -20.75 -0.10 -22.64
C CYS A 85 -19.86 -1.23 -22.04
N GLY A 86 -18.56 -1.19 -22.28
CA GLY A 86 -17.63 -2.18 -21.72
C GLY A 86 -16.18 -1.76 -21.72
N PHE A 87 -15.38 -2.51 -20.98
CA PHE A 87 -13.92 -2.39 -21.00
C PHE A 87 -13.33 -3.45 -21.93
N GLU A 88 -12.51 -3.01 -22.88
CA GLU A 88 -11.79 -3.87 -23.80
C GLU A 88 -10.30 -3.84 -23.46
N GLU A 89 -9.64 -4.99 -23.62
CA GLU A 89 -8.18 -5.09 -23.51
C GLU A 89 -7.52 -4.36 -24.68
N SER A 90 -6.62 -3.42 -24.36
CA SER A 90 -5.81 -2.71 -25.35
C SER A 90 -4.40 -3.26 -25.45
N GLU A 91 -3.78 -3.61 -24.32
CA GLU A 91 -2.42 -4.12 -24.27
C GLU A 91 -2.23 -4.95 -23.00
N ARG A 92 -1.30 -5.92 -23.04
CA ARG A 92 -0.92 -6.71 -21.87
C ARG A 92 0.60 -6.76 -21.77
N PHE A 93 1.11 -6.44 -20.60
CA PHE A 93 2.53 -6.56 -20.29
C PHE A 93 2.68 -7.34 -18.99
N GLU A 94 3.25 -8.54 -19.08
CA GLU A 94 3.35 -9.48 -17.96
C GLU A 94 1.97 -9.73 -17.28
N LYS A 95 1.81 -9.32 -16.02
CA LYS A 95 0.58 -9.43 -15.23
C LYS A 95 -0.27 -8.14 -15.24
N VAL A 96 0.18 -7.10 -15.94
CA VAL A 96 -0.52 -5.82 -16.06
C VAL A 96 -1.36 -5.81 -17.33
N ILE A 97 -2.63 -5.48 -17.19
CA ILE A 97 -3.59 -5.44 -18.30
C ILE A 97 -4.05 -4.00 -18.49
N TYR A 98 -3.75 -3.43 -19.65
CA TYR A 98 -4.21 -2.11 -20.04
C TYR A 98 -5.56 -2.22 -20.72
N LEU A 99 -6.49 -1.39 -20.27
CA LEU A 99 -7.89 -1.43 -20.68
C LEU A 99 -8.26 -0.10 -21.34
N SER A 100 -9.27 -0.18 -22.22
CA SER A 100 -9.96 0.97 -22.79
C SER A 100 -11.45 0.83 -22.55
N TYR A 101 -12.10 1.87 -22.06
CA TYR A 101 -13.55 1.92 -22.00
C TYR A 101 -14.10 2.24 -23.39
N LYS A 102 -15.04 1.43 -23.89
CA LYS A 102 -15.66 1.62 -25.19
C LYS A 102 -17.16 1.73 -25.04
N CYS A 103 -17.72 2.77 -25.63
CA CYS A 103 -19.15 2.94 -25.71
C CYS A 103 -19.57 3.51 -27.06
N LYS A 104 -20.39 2.77 -27.82
CA LYS A 104 -20.75 3.11 -29.20
C LYS A 104 -19.48 3.38 -30.02
N GLU A 105 -19.35 4.55 -30.63
CA GLU A 105 -18.19 4.96 -31.44
C GLU A 105 -17.03 5.55 -30.62
N HIS A 106 -17.21 5.76 -29.32
CA HIS A 106 -16.21 6.41 -28.48
C HIS A 106 -15.37 5.37 -27.72
N LYS A 107 -14.05 5.59 -27.71
CA LYS A 107 -13.08 4.77 -26.98
C LYS A 107 -12.17 5.65 -26.14
N TRP A 108 -12.14 5.39 -24.84
CA TRP A 108 -11.31 6.07 -23.86
C TRP A 108 -10.21 5.12 -23.36
N PRO A 109 -8.95 5.31 -23.77
CA PRO A 109 -7.83 4.53 -23.24
C PRO A 109 -7.40 5.08 -21.87
N GLY A 110 -6.46 4.40 -21.19
CA GLY A 110 -5.90 4.90 -19.94
C GLY A 110 -6.49 4.25 -18.69
N PHE A 111 -6.97 3.02 -18.82
CA PHE A 111 -7.32 2.19 -17.69
C PHE A 111 -6.32 1.07 -17.51
N ILE A 112 -6.21 0.57 -16.28
CA ILE A 112 -5.26 -0.47 -15.93
C ILE A 112 -5.89 -1.43 -14.92
N TYR A 113 -5.56 -2.71 -15.06
CA TYR A 113 -5.87 -3.73 -14.09
C TYR A 113 -4.58 -4.45 -13.70
N LEU A 114 -4.35 -4.53 -12.39
CA LEU A 114 -3.12 -5.09 -11.80
C LEU A 114 -3.33 -6.50 -11.22
N GLY A 115 -4.54 -7.05 -11.27
CA GLY A 115 -4.84 -8.35 -10.65
C GLY A 115 -4.47 -9.54 -11.54
N GLY A 116 -4.06 -10.65 -10.90
CA GLY A 116 -3.74 -11.89 -11.59
C GLY A 116 -4.94 -12.83 -11.65
N GLY A 117 -5.50 -13.07 -12.85
CA GLY A 117 -6.27 -14.29 -13.13
C GLY A 117 -7.80 -14.17 -13.22
N SER A 118 -8.41 -13.02 -12.95
CA SER A 118 -9.83 -12.79 -13.27
C SER A 118 -9.94 -11.88 -14.50
N GLU A 119 -10.67 -12.30 -15.53
CA GLU A 119 -10.96 -11.50 -16.73
C GLU A 119 -12.34 -10.83 -16.62
N PHE A 120 -12.66 -10.29 -15.43
CA PHE A 120 -13.99 -9.78 -15.11
C PHE A 120 -14.46 -8.68 -16.07
N TRP A 121 -13.55 -7.88 -16.64
CA TRP A 121 -13.88 -6.84 -17.62
C TRP A 121 -14.48 -7.39 -18.92
N LYS A 122 -14.24 -8.67 -19.25
CA LYS A 122 -14.87 -9.33 -20.41
C LYS A 122 -16.35 -9.63 -20.18
N ASN A 123 -16.79 -9.72 -18.91
CA ASN A 123 -18.19 -9.84 -18.57
C ASN A 123 -18.79 -8.44 -18.38
N HIS A 124 -19.57 -7.97 -19.35
CA HIS A 124 -20.25 -6.67 -19.27
C HIS A 124 -21.22 -6.57 -18.07
N SER A 125 -21.63 -7.69 -17.48
CA SER A 125 -22.50 -7.74 -16.30
C SER A 125 -21.71 -7.72 -14.98
N ALA A 126 -20.38 -7.79 -15.03
CA ALA A 126 -19.58 -7.71 -13.82
C ALA A 126 -19.71 -6.31 -13.22
N LYS A 127 -19.93 -6.25 -11.90
CA LYS A 127 -19.83 -5.00 -11.18
C LYS A 127 -18.36 -4.62 -11.05
N ILE A 128 -18.09 -3.38 -11.38
CA ILE A 128 -16.76 -2.81 -11.47
C ILE A 128 -16.67 -1.63 -10.51
N SER A 129 -15.51 -1.46 -9.87
CA SER A 129 -15.18 -0.27 -9.09
C SER A 129 -13.93 0.40 -9.66
N LEU A 130 -13.84 1.72 -9.50
CA LEU A 130 -12.62 2.46 -9.81
C LEU A 130 -11.65 2.34 -8.63
N GLY A 131 -10.38 2.09 -8.93
CA GLY A 131 -9.30 2.01 -7.96
C GLY A 131 -8.52 3.33 -7.86
N GLU A 132 -7.21 3.22 -7.84
CA GLU A 132 -6.29 4.36 -7.71
C GLU A 132 -5.92 4.99 -9.06
N VAL A 133 -5.42 6.23 -8.99
CA VAL A 133 -4.81 6.91 -10.15
C VAL A 133 -3.33 6.58 -10.14
N LEU A 134 -2.88 5.86 -11.16
CA LEU A 134 -1.52 5.35 -11.26
C LEU A 134 -0.74 6.11 -12.31
N ARG A 135 0.47 6.56 -11.97
CA ARG A 135 1.39 7.21 -12.90
C ARG A 135 2.46 6.23 -13.34
N ILE A 136 2.42 5.84 -14.61
CA ILE A 136 3.42 4.93 -15.21
C ILE A 136 4.14 5.71 -16.31
N GLY A 137 5.40 6.06 -16.04
CA GLY A 137 6.19 6.94 -16.90
C GLY A 137 5.54 8.32 -17.05
N LYS A 138 5.21 8.68 -18.30
CA LYS A 138 4.54 9.95 -18.64
C LYS A 138 3.01 9.83 -18.74
N LYS A 139 2.46 8.62 -18.62
CA LYS A 139 1.02 8.36 -18.76
C LYS A 139 0.39 8.18 -17.38
N ILE A 140 -0.87 8.59 -17.28
CA ILE A 140 -1.69 8.42 -16.09
C ILE A 140 -2.77 7.40 -16.45
N TYR A 141 -2.97 6.44 -15.56
CA TYR A 141 -3.91 5.36 -15.70
C TYR A 141 -4.87 5.35 -14.53
N LEU A 142 -6.11 4.94 -14.78
CA LEU A 142 -7.12 4.71 -13.76
C LEU A 142 -7.28 3.22 -13.53
N GLU A 143 -7.04 2.77 -12.30
CA GLU A 143 -7.18 1.38 -11.95
C GLU A 143 -8.66 0.95 -11.96
N ILE A 144 -8.92 -0.27 -12.42
CA ILE A 144 -10.23 -0.90 -12.42
C ILE A 144 -10.18 -2.17 -11.55
N LYS A 145 -11.17 -2.36 -10.67
CA LYS A 145 -11.28 -3.53 -9.80
C LYS A 145 -12.62 -4.24 -9.97
N PRO A 146 -12.69 -5.56 -9.77
CA PRO A 146 -13.97 -6.23 -9.59
C PRO A 146 -14.61 -5.74 -8.29
N SER A 147 -15.92 -5.48 -8.32
CA SER A 147 -16.68 -5.18 -7.11
C SER A 147 -17.28 -6.48 -6.58
N HIS A 148 -16.84 -6.90 -5.40
CA HIS A 148 -17.54 -7.89 -4.61
C HIS A 148 -18.55 -7.12 -3.76
N GLU A 149 -19.82 -7.13 -4.17
CA GLU A 149 -20.88 -6.80 -3.22
C GLU A 149 -20.99 -7.98 -2.26
N ASP A 150 -20.43 -7.83 -1.07
CA ASP A 150 -20.80 -8.69 0.04
C ASP A 150 -22.30 -8.49 0.27
N GLU A 151 -23.08 -9.55 0.04
CA GLU A 151 -24.31 -9.75 0.80
C GLU A 151 -23.93 -9.62 2.29
N LEU A 152 -24.28 -8.47 2.86
CA LEU A 152 -24.17 -8.16 4.28
C LEU A 152 -25.06 -9.14 5.07
N GLY A 153 -24.51 -10.32 5.34
CA GLY A 153 -25.01 -11.31 6.28
C GLY A 153 -24.23 -11.21 7.59
N GLU A 154 -24.81 -10.47 8.53
CA GLU A 154 -24.62 -10.55 9.99
C GLU A 154 -23.20 -10.34 10.57
N ASP A 155 -23.10 -9.27 11.37
CA ASP A 155 -22.02 -8.98 12.32
C ASP A 155 -21.58 -10.21 13.15
N PRO A 156 -20.26 -10.51 13.25
CA PRO A 156 -19.75 -11.40 14.28
C PRO A 156 -19.21 -10.64 15.50
N PHE A 157 -19.74 -9.44 15.81
CA PHE A 157 -19.48 -8.74 17.08
C PHE A 157 -20.59 -8.99 18.10
N GLY A 158 -20.78 -10.27 18.43
CA GLY A 158 -21.63 -10.74 19.53
C GLY A 158 -20.88 -10.84 20.86
N ASN A 159 -21.05 -9.82 21.70
CA ASN A 159 -20.99 -9.82 23.17
C ASN A 159 -20.30 -11.00 23.91
N PHE A 160 -19.10 -10.77 24.46
CA PHE A 160 -18.62 -11.48 25.65
C PHE A 160 -18.44 -10.51 26.82
N LYS A 161 -19.50 -10.34 27.61
CA LYS A 161 -19.43 -9.72 28.95
C LYS A 161 -19.63 -10.79 30.03
N LYS A 162 -18.62 -10.88 30.89
CA LYS A 162 -18.66 -11.26 32.32
C LYS A 162 -19.08 -12.70 32.68
N TYR A 163 -18.09 -13.51 33.01
CA TYR A 163 -18.07 -14.24 34.28
C TYR A 163 -16.69 -14.08 34.92
N GLY A 164 -16.65 -13.39 36.05
CA GLY A 164 -15.48 -13.36 36.92
C GLY A 164 -15.59 -14.44 37.99
N THR A 165 -14.47 -15.05 38.36
CA THR A 165 -14.29 -15.63 39.69
C THR A 165 -12.81 -15.52 40.09
N LYS A 166 -12.61 -14.99 41.29
CA LYS A 166 -11.33 -14.75 41.97
C LYS A 166 -10.63 -16.08 42.32
N ASN A 167 -9.30 -16.13 42.29
CA ASN A 167 -8.45 -16.23 43.50
C ASN A 167 -6.96 -16.51 43.22
N ASN A 168 -6.15 -15.59 43.75
CA ASN A 168 -4.78 -15.65 44.27
C ASN A 168 -3.53 -16.04 43.44
N PRO A 169 -2.43 -15.27 43.61
CA PRO A 169 -1.16 -15.50 42.96
C PRO A 169 -0.30 -16.48 43.76
N ARG A 170 0.23 -17.50 43.09
CA ARG A 170 1.38 -18.26 43.60
C ARG A 170 2.43 -18.31 42.51
N PHE A 171 3.54 -17.63 42.78
CA PHE A 171 4.84 -17.85 42.13
C PHE A 171 5.12 -19.35 42.12
N LYS A 172 5.26 -19.94 40.93
CA LYS A 172 6.01 -21.18 40.73
C LYS A 172 6.49 -21.28 39.29
N SER A 173 7.80 -21.52 39.21
CA SER A 173 8.61 -22.04 38.11
C SER A 173 8.41 -21.41 36.74
N GLN A 174 9.49 -20.81 36.27
CA GLN A 174 9.81 -20.48 34.89
C GLN A 174 9.75 -21.77 34.05
N THR A 175 8.55 -22.22 33.72
CA THR A 175 8.30 -23.20 32.66
C THR A 175 8.67 -22.52 31.36
N THR A 176 9.62 -23.13 30.66
CA THR A 176 9.92 -22.93 29.23
C THR A 176 8.66 -22.49 28.53
N LYS A 177 8.64 -21.26 27.99
CA LYS A 177 7.48 -20.72 27.26
C LYS A 177 7.07 -21.76 26.23
N GLU A 178 5.96 -22.46 26.47
CA GLU A 178 5.36 -23.31 25.46
C GLU A 178 5.02 -22.40 24.27
N TYR A 179 5.63 -22.69 23.12
CA TYR A 179 5.58 -21.95 21.85
C TYR A 179 4.19 -22.00 21.17
N ARG A 180 3.10 -21.90 21.93
CA ARG A 180 1.73 -21.90 21.40
C ARG A 180 1.25 -20.51 20.94
N ASP A 181 1.99 -19.45 21.27
CA ASP A 181 1.56 -18.06 21.07
C ASP A 181 2.31 -17.31 19.96
N ASN A 182 3.13 -17.98 19.13
CA ASN A 182 3.75 -17.34 17.97
C ASN A 182 2.76 -17.27 16.79
N TYR A 183 1.74 -16.42 16.94
CA TYR A 183 0.69 -16.20 15.94
C TYR A 183 1.28 -15.69 14.60
N GLY A 184 2.41 -14.99 14.64
CA GLY A 184 3.14 -14.55 13.44
C GLY A 184 3.67 -15.73 12.64
N LEU A 185 4.42 -16.64 13.28
CA LEU A 185 4.94 -17.83 12.62
C LEU A 185 3.82 -18.77 12.14
N GLN A 186 2.74 -18.92 12.91
CA GLN A 186 1.56 -19.68 12.47
C GLN A 186 0.91 -19.06 11.24
N TYR A 187 0.81 -17.73 11.19
CA TYR A 187 0.32 -17.02 10.02
C TYR A 187 1.23 -17.28 8.82
N TYR A 188 2.54 -17.16 8.97
CA TYR A 188 3.54 -17.48 7.94
C TYR A 188 3.38 -18.92 7.42
N LEU A 189 3.33 -19.91 8.31
CA LEU A 189 3.10 -21.30 7.91
C LEU A 189 1.77 -21.52 7.19
N SER A 190 0.72 -20.77 7.56
CA SER A 190 -0.59 -20.87 6.93
C SER A 190 -0.59 -20.33 5.49
N ILE A 191 0.07 -19.18 5.26
CA ILE A 191 0.19 -18.61 3.91
C ILE A 191 1.10 -19.48 3.03
N SER A 192 2.14 -20.07 3.61
CA SER A 192 3.07 -20.90 2.84
C SER A 192 2.50 -22.24 2.40
N LYS A 193 1.48 -22.75 3.11
CA LYS A 193 0.75 -23.97 2.74
C LYS A 193 -0.40 -23.71 1.78
N HIS A 194 -1.08 -22.56 1.90
CA HIS A 194 -2.29 -22.24 1.12
C HIS A 194 -2.32 -20.76 0.68
N PRO A 195 -1.42 -20.33 -0.23
CA PRO A 195 -1.29 -18.93 -0.62
C PRO A 195 -2.51 -18.36 -1.34
N ALA A 196 -3.22 -19.18 -2.11
CA ALA A 196 -4.32 -18.75 -2.97
C ALA A 196 -5.67 -18.47 -2.26
N LYS A 197 -5.77 -18.66 -0.94
CA LYS A 197 -7.06 -18.64 -0.21
C LYS A 197 -7.17 -17.56 0.87
N ARG A 198 -6.24 -16.62 0.98
CA ARG A 198 -6.25 -15.65 2.09
C ARG A 198 -5.98 -14.22 1.66
N ASP A 199 -6.57 -13.32 2.42
CA ASP A 199 -6.31 -11.89 2.36
C ASP A 199 -4.88 -11.61 2.82
N LEU A 200 -4.07 -11.10 1.89
CA LEU A 200 -2.63 -10.94 2.03
C LEU A 200 -2.36 -9.60 2.73
N ASN A 201 -2.71 -9.54 4.02
CA ASN A 201 -2.48 -8.35 4.83
C ASN A 201 -0.98 -8.09 5.00
N GLY A 202 -0.45 -7.15 4.19
CA GLY A 202 0.86 -6.55 4.38
C GLY A 202 0.95 -5.87 5.75
N GLY A 203 2.14 -5.92 6.36
CA GLY A 203 2.44 -5.27 7.63
C GLY A 203 2.44 -6.20 8.85
N LYS A 204 2.17 -7.50 8.71
CA LYS A 204 2.30 -8.45 9.83
C LYS A 204 3.76 -8.71 10.18
N GLU A 205 4.05 -8.69 11.48
CA GLU A 205 5.35 -9.08 12.03
C GLU A 205 5.40 -10.59 12.26
N ILE A 206 6.46 -11.21 11.75
CA ILE A 206 6.73 -12.64 11.84
C ILE A 206 8.00 -12.80 12.66
N PHE A 207 7.91 -13.65 13.68
CA PHE A 207 9.04 -13.99 14.52
C PHE A 207 9.48 -15.42 14.20
N PHE A 208 10.66 -15.57 13.61
CA PHE A 208 11.34 -16.83 13.35
C PHE A 208 12.11 -17.21 14.61
N ASP A 209 11.56 -18.17 15.35
CA ASP A 209 12.14 -18.71 16.57
C ASP A 209 12.89 -20.03 16.29
N SER A 210 13.36 -20.69 17.36
CA SER A 210 14.09 -21.97 17.27
C SER A 210 13.29 -23.12 16.64
N THR A 211 11.97 -22.98 16.46
CA THR A 211 11.15 -23.98 15.74
C THR A 211 11.18 -23.77 14.23
N CYS A 212 11.47 -22.55 13.79
CA CYS A 212 11.69 -22.22 12.38
C CYS A 212 12.82 -21.20 12.24
N PRO A 213 14.08 -21.58 12.51
CA PRO A 213 15.22 -20.68 12.31
C PRO A 213 15.43 -20.38 10.81
N LEU A 214 16.04 -19.22 10.56
CA LEU A 214 16.52 -18.76 9.27
C LEU A 214 17.94 -19.29 9.05
N ILE A 215 18.10 -20.15 8.04
CA ILE A 215 19.40 -20.70 7.65
C ILE A 215 20.03 -19.76 6.65
N PHE A 216 21.22 -19.24 6.93
CA PHE A 216 21.92 -18.42 5.94
C PHE A 216 22.40 -19.27 4.77
N LEU A 217 22.06 -18.85 3.55
CA LEU A 217 22.53 -19.49 2.33
C LEU A 217 23.74 -18.75 1.78
N LYS A 218 23.55 -17.51 1.34
CA LYS A 218 24.61 -16.79 0.63
C LYS A 218 24.38 -15.28 0.60
N LYS A 219 25.45 -14.58 0.28
CA LYS A 219 25.45 -13.15 -0.02
C LYS A 219 25.30 -12.95 -1.53
N ASP A 220 24.18 -12.39 -1.96
CA ASP A 220 23.88 -12.12 -3.36
C ASP A 220 23.97 -10.62 -3.63
N SER A 221 24.61 -10.22 -4.73
CA SER A 221 24.59 -8.84 -5.21
C SER A 221 23.70 -8.74 -6.44
N ASP A 222 22.63 -7.95 -6.36
CA ASP A 222 21.79 -7.67 -7.53
C ASP A 222 22.46 -6.59 -8.37
N PHE A 223 23.35 -7.03 -9.27
CA PHE A 223 24.15 -6.17 -10.13
C PHE A 223 23.31 -5.32 -11.11
N TYR A 224 22.15 -5.83 -11.54
CA TYR A 224 21.39 -5.25 -12.66
C TYR A 224 20.37 -4.16 -12.26
N TRP A 225 19.95 -4.06 -10.99
CA TRP A 225 18.80 -3.22 -10.63
C TRP A 225 19.07 -2.17 -9.56
N GLU A 226 19.72 -2.52 -8.43
CA GLU A 226 19.82 -1.59 -7.29
C GLU A 226 21.22 -1.36 -6.73
N LYS A 227 22.28 -1.98 -7.27
CA LYS A 227 23.63 -2.00 -6.63
C LYS A 227 23.54 -2.31 -5.12
N ALA A 228 22.54 -3.11 -4.74
CA ALA A 228 22.26 -3.45 -3.35
C ALA A 228 22.72 -4.89 -3.12
N VAL A 229 23.34 -5.09 -1.97
CA VAL A 229 23.77 -6.41 -1.50
C VAL A 229 22.63 -6.98 -0.66
N TYR A 230 22.31 -8.25 -0.89
CA TYR A 230 21.28 -9.01 -0.21
C TYR A 230 21.89 -10.21 0.49
N TYR A 231 21.41 -10.49 1.69
CA TYR A 231 21.70 -11.71 2.43
C TYR A 231 20.49 -12.64 2.27
N SER A 232 20.74 -13.81 1.70
CA SER A 232 19.73 -14.79 1.35
C SER A 232 19.67 -15.87 2.42
N PHE A 233 18.47 -16.08 2.95
CA PHE A 233 18.17 -17.04 4.00
C PHE A 233 17.09 -18.03 3.54
N GLN A 234 17.07 -19.20 4.17
CA GLN A 234 16.03 -20.20 4.03
C GLN A 234 15.31 -20.42 5.35
N ALA A 235 13.98 -20.31 5.36
CA ALA A 235 13.16 -20.72 6.49
C ALA A 235 13.15 -22.26 6.61
N SER A 236 13.73 -22.78 7.68
CA SER A 236 13.92 -24.22 7.90
C SER A 236 12.61 -25.02 8.05
N CYS A 237 11.51 -24.38 8.44
CA CYS A 237 10.24 -25.08 8.67
C CYS A 237 9.44 -25.38 7.39
N ILE A 238 9.79 -24.77 6.26
CA ILE A 238 9.09 -24.96 4.97
C ILE A 238 10.05 -25.07 3.77
N PRO A 239 11.11 -25.89 3.83
CA PRO A 239 12.24 -25.83 2.90
C PRO A 239 11.86 -26.07 1.42
N SER A 240 10.76 -26.76 1.16
CA SER A 240 10.23 -27.05 -0.18
C SER A 240 9.27 -25.99 -0.72
N SER A 241 8.92 -24.98 0.08
CA SER A 241 7.99 -23.92 -0.32
C SER A 241 8.75 -22.79 -1.03
N PRO A 242 8.18 -22.16 -2.08
CA PRO A 242 8.76 -20.97 -2.69
C PRO A 242 8.89 -19.80 -1.69
N TYR A 243 8.08 -19.80 -0.63
CA TYR A 243 8.11 -18.80 0.43
C TYR A 243 9.23 -19.00 1.47
N SER A 244 9.97 -20.10 1.39
CA SER A 244 11.09 -20.36 2.28
C SER A 244 12.27 -19.44 2.01
N TYR A 245 12.38 -18.93 0.78
CA TYR A 245 13.48 -18.07 0.38
C TYR A 245 13.24 -16.63 0.83
N ILE A 246 14.11 -16.14 1.71
CA ILE A 246 13.99 -14.84 2.35
C ILE A 246 15.22 -14.03 1.98
N ARG A 247 15.02 -12.87 1.34
CA ARG A 247 16.10 -11.94 1.01
C ARG A 247 16.03 -10.73 1.92
N ILE A 248 17.12 -10.46 2.61
CA ILE A 248 17.26 -9.29 3.49
C ILE A 248 18.29 -8.36 2.87
N ARG A 249 17.91 -7.10 2.69
CA ARG A 249 18.81 -6.08 2.14
C ARG A 249 19.86 -5.72 3.20
N SER A 250 21.11 -5.58 2.76
CA SER A 250 22.19 -5.04 3.59
C SER A 250 22.10 -3.52 3.76
N ASP A 251 22.85 -3.00 4.72
CA ASP A 251 23.05 -1.58 4.90
C ASP A 251 23.86 -0.94 3.74
N PHE A 252 24.08 0.38 3.81
CA PHE A 252 24.88 1.10 2.81
C PHE A 252 26.34 0.64 2.72
N LEU A 253 26.85 -0.06 3.73
CA LEU A 253 28.20 -0.61 3.79
C LEU A 253 28.24 -2.07 3.32
N GLY A 254 27.11 -2.66 2.90
CA GLY A 254 27.02 -4.04 2.46
C GLY A 254 27.10 -5.05 3.60
N LYS A 255 26.79 -4.64 4.83
CA LYS A 255 26.72 -5.44 6.05
C LYS A 255 25.29 -5.70 6.47
N ILE A 256 25.08 -6.71 7.30
CA ILE A 256 23.78 -7.03 7.90
C ILE A 256 23.87 -6.92 9.42
N ARG A 257 22.78 -6.48 10.02
CA ARG A 257 22.70 -6.28 11.47
C ARG A 257 22.26 -7.57 12.15
N ILE A 258 23.16 -8.19 12.90
CA ILE A 258 22.88 -9.36 13.77
C ILE A 258 23.11 -8.96 15.23
N ASP A 259 22.15 -9.24 16.11
CA ASP A 259 22.19 -8.86 17.54
C ASP A 259 22.50 -7.37 17.76
N GLY A 260 22.03 -6.53 16.84
CA GLY A 260 22.28 -5.09 16.87
C GLY A 260 23.69 -4.65 16.42
N ARG A 261 24.53 -5.56 15.91
CA ARG A 261 25.87 -5.27 15.37
C ARG A 261 25.93 -5.51 13.87
N ASP A 262 26.52 -4.58 13.13
CA ASP A 262 26.68 -4.71 11.68
C ASP A 262 27.89 -5.61 11.36
N THR A 263 27.63 -6.76 10.76
CA THR A 263 28.64 -7.75 10.39
C THR A 263 28.48 -8.18 8.93
N ASP A 264 29.60 -8.51 8.30
CA ASP A 264 29.68 -9.16 7.00
C ASP A 264 30.15 -10.61 7.09
N GLN A 265 30.61 -11.03 8.27
CA GLN A 265 31.12 -12.37 8.55
C GLN A 265 29.97 -13.26 9.06
N ILE A 266 29.24 -13.85 8.12
CA ILE A 266 28.21 -14.85 8.38
C ILE A 266 28.65 -16.15 7.72
N GLN A 267 28.50 -17.26 8.45
CA GLN A 267 28.79 -18.59 7.93
C GLN A 267 27.57 -19.16 7.20
N GLU A 268 27.78 -19.67 5.99
CA GLU A 268 26.78 -20.44 5.24
C GLU A 268 26.36 -21.68 6.04
N GLY A 269 25.05 -21.92 6.10
CA GLY A 269 24.44 -22.97 6.91
C GLY A 269 24.21 -22.61 8.38
N ALA A 270 24.70 -21.46 8.87
CA ALA A 270 24.41 -21.02 10.22
C ALA A 270 22.92 -20.65 10.40
N LYS A 271 22.42 -20.89 11.61
CA LYS A 271 21.02 -20.66 11.98
C LYS A 271 20.89 -19.35 12.75
N TYR A 272 19.85 -18.61 12.42
CA TYR A 272 19.54 -17.32 13.03
C TYR A 272 18.07 -17.25 13.37
N LEU A 273 17.76 -16.52 14.43
CA LEU A 273 16.41 -16.09 14.73
C LEU A 273 16.16 -14.75 14.03
N GLY A 274 14.89 -14.43 13.77
CA GLY A 274 14.59 -13.22 13.00
C GLY A 274 13.22 -12.63 13.27
N LYS A 275 13.15 -11.32 13.40
CA LYS A 275 11.91 -10.57 13.38
C LYS A 275 11.81 -9.86 12.03
N LEU A 276 10.88 -10.30 11.20
CA LEU A 276 10.68 -9.77 9.85
C LEU A 276 9.24 -9.29 9.70
N LYS A 277 9.05 -8.17 9.01
CA LYS A 277 7.71 -7.63 8.73
C LYS A 277 7.38 -7.82 7.26
N ILE A 278 6.22 -8.40 6.98
CA ILE A 278 5.77 -8.62 5.62
C ILE A 278 5.47 -7.25 4.99
N HIS A 279 6.09 -6.96 3.85
CA HIS A 279 5.72 -5.82 3.02
C HIS A 279 4.56 -6.20 2.10
N SER A 280 4.76 -7.25 1.30
CA SER A 280 3.73 -7.83 0.43
C SER A 280 3.98 -9.32 0.25
N ILE A 281 2.94 -10.05 -0.13
CA ILE A 281 3.02 -11.48 -0.42
C ILE A 281 2.69 -11.65 -1.90
N GLU A 282 3.61 -12.22 -2.67
CA GLU A 282 3.41 -12.55 -4.08
C GLU A 282 3.12 -14.05 -4.23
N ALA A 283 2.86 -14.51 -5.45
CA ALA A 283 2.54 -15.93 -5.70
C ALA A 283 3.75 -16.86 -5.49
N ASP A 284 4.96 -16.34 -5.64
CA ASP A 284 6.22 -17.06 -5.67
C ASP A 284 7.24 -16.60 -4.62
N LYS A 285 6.95 -15.51 -3.89
CA LYS A 285 7.84 -14.99 -2.84
C LYS A 285 7.09 -14.09 -1.87
N ILE A 286 7.70 -13.83 -0.71
CA ILE A 286 7.26 -12.78 0.22
C ILE A 286 8.27 -11.66 0.14
N LEU A 287 7.79 -10.43 -0.07
CA LEU A 287 8.61 -9.24 0.09
C LEU A 287 8.56 -8.80 1.54
N TRP A 288 9.74 -8.58 2.11
CA TRP A 288 9.90 -8.16 3.50
C TRP A 288 10.20 -6.66 3.55
N GLN A 289 9.78 -6.01 4.63
CA GLN A 289 10.22 -4.65 4.93
C GLN A 289 11.72 -4.63 5.23
N GLN A 290 12.35 -3.47 5.03
CA GLN A 290 13.80 -3.33 5.15
C GLN A 290 14.31 -3.44 6.60
N ASP A 291 13.43 -3.19 7.59
CA ASP A 291 13.76 -3.22 9.02
C ASP A 291 13.77 -4.65 9.59
N ALA A 292 14.60 -5.51 9.01
CA ALA A 292 14.80 -6.87 9.49
C ALA A 292 15.71 -6.88 10.73
N GLU A 293 15.26 -7.52 11.81
CA GLU A 293 16.09 -7.77 12.99
C GLU A 293 16.49 -9.24 13.01
N ILE A 294 17.80 -9.52 12.93
CA ILE A 294 18.34 -10.87 12.97
C ILE A 294 19.12 -11.05 14.26
N TYR A 295 18.98 -12.23 14.86
CA TYR A 295 19.59 -12.60 16.13
C TYR A 295 20.32 -13.93 15.98
N ASN A 296 21.39 -14.14 16.73
CA ASN A 296 21.99 -15.47 16.82
C ASN A 296 21.02 -16.43 17.54
N GLU A 297 20.96 -17.69 17.09
CA GLU A 297 20.25 -18.77 17.81
C GLU A 297 20.99 -19.17 19.08
#